data_AF-A0A0C3LDK9-F1
#
_entry.id   AF-A0A0C3LDK9-F1
#
_cell.length_a   1.000
_cell.length_b   1.000
_cell.length_c   1.000
_cell.angle_alpha   90.00
_cell.angle_beta   90.00
_cell.angle_gamma   90.00
#
_symmetry.space_group_name_H-M   'P 1'
#
loop_
_entity.id
_entity.type
_entity.pdbx_description
1 polymer ?
#
loop_
_entity_poly.entity_id
_entity_poly.type
_entity_poly.pdbx_seq_one_letter_code
_entity_poly.pdbx_strand_id
1 'polypeptide(L)'
;MEDWDNVYGFDYSCIKEVALREPLVDTVDLKAVVTKPFAFKRIDLSTAKKEDLAFEAPFKLKATRNDFIHAFIGWFDTEFSCLHVPLSFSTGPHARYTHWKQTVFYTRDTIAVSENEEIEGSIKVSPNARNNRDLDIVIKYQHNGSSGSTSETLEFQMCVSQL
;
A
#
# COMPACT_ATOMS: atom_id res chain seq x y z
N MET A 1 4.46 -9.06 -15.77
CA MET A 1 3.09 -8.50 -15.82
C MET A 1 2.72 -8.30 -17.30
N GLU A 2 2.90 -9.35 -18.10
CA GLU A 2 2.71 -9.39 -19.56
C GLU A 2 1.48 -10.23 -19.96
N ASP A 3 0.75 -10.77 -18.98
CA ASP A 3 -0.27 -11.81 -19.23
C ASP A 3 -1.52 -11.27 -19.95
N TRP A 4 -1.81 -9.97 -19.87
CA TRP A 4 -3.00 -9.36 -20.50
C TRP A 4 -2.74 -8.79 -21.89
N ASP A 5 -1.48 -8.64 -22.30
CA ASP A 5 -1.13 -8.05 -23.60
C ASP A 5 -1.40 -9.05 -24.75
N ASN A 6 -1.46 -10.35 -24.43
CA ASN A 6 -1.83 -11.40 -25.38
C ASN A 6 -2.47 -12.60 -24.65
N VAL A 7 -3.77 -12.52 -24.42
CA VAL A 7 -4.56 -13.63 -23.89
C VAL A 7 -5.13 -14.42 -25.07
N TYR A 8 -4.45 -15.50 -25.44
CA TYR A 8 -4.84 -16.39 -26.56
C TYR A 8 -4.98 -15.68 -27.93
N GLY A 9 -4.14 -14.70 -28.22
CA GLY A 9 -4.13 -13.94 -29.48
C GLY A 9 -4.97 -12.66 -29.46
N PHE A 10 -5.58 -12.33 -28.33
CA PHE A 10 -6.39 -11.13 -28.14
C PHE A 10 -5.69 -10.16 -27.17
N ASP A 11 -5.75 -8.88 -27.50
CA ASP A 11 -5.22 -7.79 -26.68
C ASP A 11 -6.25 -7.40 -25.60
N TYR A 12 -5.91 -7.66 -24.33
CA TYR A 12 -6.69 -7.29 -23.16
C TYR A 12 -5.99 -6.19 -22.34
N SER A 13 -5.10 -5.40 -22.95
CA SER A 13 -4.40 -4.28 -22.30
C SER A 13 -5.34 -3.29 -21.60
N CYS A 14 -6.58 -3.12 -22.07
CA CYS A 14 -7.57 -2.28 -21.41
C CYS A 14 -7.98 -2.77 -20.00
N ILE A 15 -7.89 -4.08 -19.73
CA ILE A 15 -8.17 -4.66 -18.42
C ILE A 15 -7.01 -4.40 -17.46
N LYS A 16 -5.77 -4.33 -17.95
CA LYS A 16 -4.56 -4.05 -17.15
C LYS A 16 -4.70 -2.74 -16.38
N GLU A 17 -5.18 -1.69 -17.04
CA GLU A 17 -5.44 -0.38 -16.43
C GLU A 17 -6.49 -0.43 -15.32
N VAL A 18 -7.51 -1.29 -15.46
CA VAL A 18 -8.55 -1.46 -14.44
C VAL A 18 -8.02 -2.27 -13.27
N ALA A 19 -7.33 -3.38 -13.55
CA ALA A 19 -6.74 -4.24 -12.54
C ALA A 19 -5.70 -3.51 -11.67
N LEU A 20 -4.93 -2.57 -12.25
CA LEU A 20 -3.98 -1.75 -11.50
C LEU A 20 -4.64 -0.78 -10.51
N ARG A 21 -5.92 -0.43 -10.70
CA ARG A 21 -6.68 0.44 -9.78
C ARG A 21 -7.32 -0.34 -8.63
N GLU A 22 -7.37 -1.66 -8.71
CA GLU A 22 -7.90 -2.49 -7.64
C GLU A 22 -6.75 -3.03 -6.78
N PRO A 23 -6.68 -2.65 -5.49
CA PRO A 23 -5.67 -3.20 -4.61
C PRO A 23 -5.95 -4.68 -4.32
N LEU A 24 -4.90 -5.49 -4.18
CA LEU A 24 -5.02 -6.92 -3.89
C LEU A 24 -4.83 -7.20 -2.40
N VAL A 25 -5.60 -8.14 -1.85
CA VAL A 25 -5.41 -8.64 -0.48
C VAL A 25 -4.73 -9.99 -0.53
N ASP A 26 -3.41 -9.99 -0.30
CA ASP A 26 -2.61 -11.22 -0.32
C ASP A 26 -1.46 -11.25 0.71
N THR A 27 -0.90 -12.44 0.92
CA THR A 27 0.26 -12.64 1.79
C THR A 27 1.55 -12.30 1.07
N VAL A 28 2.36 -11.44 1.66
CA VAL A 28 3.64 -11.00 1.12
C VAL A 28 4.77 -11.65 1.91
N ASP A 29 5.67 -12.35 1.23
CA ASP A 29 6.89 -12.88 1.86
C ASP A 29 7.77 -11.71 2.33
N LEU A 30 8.25 -11.78 3.58
CA LEU A 30 9.16 -10.79 4.14
C LEU A 30 10.41 -10.57 3.26
N LYS A 31 10.87 -11.60 2.54
CA LYS A 31 11.99 -11.48 1.59
C LYS A 31 11.68 -10.57 0.41
N ALA A 32 10.42 -10.41 0.03
CA ALA A 32 10.01 -9.49 -1.04
C ALA A 32 9.99 -8.02 -0.58
N VAL A 33 10.07 -7.76 0.73
CA VAL A 33 10.13 -6.40 1.27
C VAL A 33 11.53 -5.82 1.10
N VAL A 34 11.63 -4.67 0.43
CA VAL A 34 12.90 -4.02 0.06
C VAL A 34 13.13 -2.69 0.78
N THR A 35 12.17 -2.22 1.59
CA THR A 35 12.27 -0.97 2.34
C THR A 35 12.03 -1.19 3.83
N LYS A 36 12.45 -0.22 4.65
CA LYS A 36 11.98 -0.15 6.03
C LYS A 36 10.48 0.25 6.06
N PRO A 37 9.70 -0.31 6.99
CA PRO A 37 8.30 0.10 7.18
C PRO A 37 8.21 1.54 7.68
N PHE A 38 7.13 2.24 7.32
CA PHE A 38 6.85 3.59 7.79
C PHE A 38 5.39 3.71 8.28
N ALA A 39 5.21 4.10 9.53
CA ALA A 39 3.88 4.33 10.11
C ALA A 39 3.39 5.74 9.73
N PHE A 40 2.45 5.82 8.78
CA PHE A 40 1.92 7.10 8.30
C PHE A 40 0.69 7.59 9.07
N LYS A 41 -0.05 6.73 9.77
CA LYS A 41 -1.23 7.11 10.54
C LYS A 41 -1.34 6.28 11.82
N ARG A 42 -1.57 6.96 12.95
CA ARG A 42 -2.00 6.35 14.22
C ARG A 42 -3.41 6.83 14.53
N ILE A 43 -4.31 5.92 14.90
CA ILE A 43 -5.68 6.22 15.27
C ILE A 43 -5.88 5.77 16.71
N ASP A 44 -6.15 6.72 17.61
CA ASP A 44 -6.53 6.42 18.97
C ASP A 44 -8.05 6.24 19.04
N LEU A 45 -8.49 5.00 19.20
CA LEU A 45 -9.91 4.65 19.23
C LEU A 45 -10.69 5.29 20.39
N SER A 46 -10.02 5.78 21.43
CA SER A 46 -10.68 6.47 22.55
C SER A 46 -11.09 7.92 22.23
N THR A 47 -10.40 8.55 21.27
CA THR A 47 -10.59 9.96 20.91
C THR A 47 -10.98 10.19 19.45
N ALA A 48 -10.85 9.17 18.60
CA ALA A 48 -11.10 9.25 17.16
C ALA A 48 -12.54 9.63 16.81
N LYS A 49 -12.67 10.54 15.84
CA LYS A 49 -13.92 10.92 15.20
C LYS A 49 -13.98 10.35 13.78
N LYS A 50 -15.20 10.29 13.21
CA LYS A 50 -15.42 9.84 11.83
C LYS A 50 -14.60 10.65 10.82
N GLU A 51 -14.42 11.93 11.07
CA GLU A 51 -13.64 12.85 10.24
C GLU A 51 -12.15 12.48 10.21
N ASP A 52 -11.61 11.88 11.29
CA ASP A 52 -10.20 11.49 11.37
C ASP A 52 -9.86 10.28 10.50
N LEU A 53 -10.89 9.54 10.04
CA LEU A 53 -10.79 8.37 9.17
C LEU A 53 -10.64 8.74 7.69
N ALA A 54 -10.96 9.98 7.31
CA ALA A 54 -10.65 10.55 6.01
C ALA A 54 -9.42 11.44 6.15
N PHE A 55 -8.26 10.98 5.70
CA PHE A 55 -6.99 11.65 5.97
C PHE A 55 -6.05 11.65 4.77
N GLU A 56 -5.09 12.55 4.80
CA GLU A 56 -3.89 12.52 3.97
C GLU A 56 -2.68 12.57 4.90
N ALA A 57 -1.71 11.69 4.69
CA ALA A 57 -0.52 11.58 5.51
C ALA A 57 0.74 11.40 4.66
N PRO A 58 1.86 12.06 5.00
CA PRO A 58 3.12 11.83 4.32
C PRO A 58 3.71 10.48 4.73
N PHE A 59 4.49 9.88 3.83
CA PHE A 59 5.32 8.73 4.14
C PHE A 59 6.72 8.88 3.55
N LYS A 60 7.66 8.13 4.13
CA LYS A 60 9.05 8.06 3.67
C LYS A 60 9.59 6.64 3.84
N LEU A 61 9.91 5.99 2.73
CA LEU A 61 10.38 4.60 2.69
C LEU A 61 11.85 4.58 2.29
N LYS A 62 12.70 4.04 3.15
CA LYS A 62 14.13 3.90 2.88
C LYS A 62 14.45 2.49 2.39
N ALA A 63 15.05 2.38 1.21
CA ALA A 63 15.48 1.12 0.61
C ALA A 63 16.60 0.48 1.45
N THR A 64 16.50 -0.84 1.66
CA THR A 64 17.46 -1.62 2.45
C THR A 64 18.44 -2.41 1.60
N ARG A 65 18.23 -2.45 0.28
CA ARG A 65 19.09 -3.11 -0.70
C ARG A 65 18.78 -2.59 -2.11
N ASN A 66 19.67 -2.89 -3.05
CA ASN A 66 19.42 -2.64 -4.46
C ASN A 66 18.38 -3.64 -4.97
N ASP A 67 17.26 -3.16 -5.51
CA ASP A 67 16.17 -4.01 -5.97
C ASP A 67 15.18 -3.21 -6.84
N PHE A 68 14.12 -3.88 -7.27
CA PHE A 68 13.02 -3.31 -8.03
C PHE A 68 11.71 -3.34 -7.23
N ILE A 69 11.06 -2.18 -7.10
CA ILE A 69 9.76 -2.05 -6.44
C ILE A 69 8.66 -2.08 -7.49
N HIS A 70 7.74 -3.02 -7.33
CA HIS A 70 6.59 -3.23 -8.22
C HIS A 70 5.27 -2.82 -7.57
N ALA A 71 5.26 -2.65 -6.25
CA ALA A 71 4.06 -2.33 -5.48
C ALA A 71 4.41 -1.74 -4.12
N PHE A 72 3.52 -0.92 -3.57
CA PHE A 72 3.48 -0.59 -2.15
C PHE A 72 2.64 -1.63 -1.40
N ILE A 73 2.97 -1.85 -0.13
CA ILE A 73 2.18 -2.71 0.75
C ILE A 73 1.71 -1.93 1.97
N GLY A 74 0.43 -2.08 2.29
CA GLY A 74 -0.21 -1.52 3.48
C GLY A 74 -0.64 -2.63 4.44
N TRP A 75 -0.46 -2.39 5.74
CA TRP A 75 -0.95 -3.23 6.82
C TRP A 75 -1.23 -2.37 8.05
N PHE A 76 -1.77 -2.95 9.10
CA PHE A 76 -2.02 -2.25 10.36
C PHE A 76 -1.56 -3.06 11.56
N ASP A 77 -1.27 -2.34 12.63
CA ASP A 77 -0.98 -2.89 13.94
C ASP A 77 -2.07 -2.44 14.90
N THR A 78 -2.51 -3.34 15.78
CA THR A 78 -3.48 -3.02 16.84
C THR A 78 -2.81 -3.18 18.20
N GLU A 79 -2.95 -2.17 19.05
CA GLU A 79 -2.39 -2.15 20.39
C GLU A 79 -3.51 -1.93 21.42
N PHE A 80 -3.59 -2.82 22.42
CA PHE A 80 -4.48 -2.73 23.56
C PHE A 80 -3.69 -2.19 24.76
N SER A 81 -3.48 -0.88 24.80
CA SER A 81 -2.62 -0.20 25.78
C SER A 81 -3.24 -0.03 27.17
N CYS A 82 -4.57 -0.10 27.29
CA CYS A 82 -5.28 0.07 28.56
C CYS A 82 -5.39 -1.22 29.40
N LEU A 83 -4.76 -2.31 28.98
CA LEU A 83 -4.75 -3.57 29.71
C LEU A 83 -3.66 -3.58 30.79
N HIS A 84 -3.85 -4.37 31.84
CA HIS A 84 -2.81 -4.59 32.87
C HIS A 84 -1.50 -5.14 32.29
N VAL A 85 -1.60 -5.91 31.20
CA VAL A 85 -0.48 -6.35 30.38
C VAL A 85 -0.76 -5.87 28.95
N PRO A 86 0.09 -5.00 28.37
CA PRO A 86 -0.08 -4.54 27.00
C PRO A 86 -0.11 -5.72 26.03
N LEU A 87 -1.10 -5.72 25.14
CA LEU A 87 -1.24 -6.72 24.08
C LEU A 87 -1.22 -6.01 22.74
N SER A 88 -0.50 -6.55 21.76
CA SER A 88 -0.55 -6.06 20.40
C SER A 88 -0.45 -7.20 19.40
N PHE A 89 -0.96 -6.96 18.20
CA PHE A 89 -0.70 -7.82 17.05
C PHE A 89 -0.51 -6.96 15.80
N SER A 90 0.23 -7.50 14.84
CA SER A 90 0.50 -6.89 13.55
C SER A 90 -0.04 -7.78 12.45
N THR A 91 -0.59 -7.17 11.39
CA THR A 91 -0.89 -7.86 10.14
C THR A 91 0.24 -7.71 9.12
N GLY A 92 1.40 -7.17 9.51
CA GLY A 92 2.53 -6.97 8.62
C GLY A 92 3.19 -8.29 8.18
N PRO A 93 3.98 -8.26 7.09
CA PRO A 93 4.61 -9.44 6.51
C PRO A 93 5.67 -10.10 7.42
N HIS A 94 6.12 -9.38 8.46
CA HIS A 94 7.05 -9.88 9.48
C HIS A 94 6.33 -10.65 10.61
N ALA A 95 5.01 -10.53 10.70
CA ALA A 95 4.20 -11.12 11.76
C ALA A 95 3.60 -12.47 11.35
N ARG A 96 2.98 -13.15 12.31
CA ARG A 96 2.21 -14.38 12.01
C ARG A 96 1.03 -14.05 11.11
N TYR A 97 0.69 -15.00 10.25
CA TYR A 97 -0.47 -14.91 9.35
C TYR A 97 -1.75 -14.50 10.09
N THR A 98 -2.51 -13.60 9.48
CA THR A 98 -3.87 -13.23 9.87
C THR A 98 -4.77 -13.25 8.63
N HIS A 99 -6.10 -13.31 8.82
CA HIS A 99 -7.05 -13.33 7.70
C HIS A 99 -7.03 -12.04 6.87
N TRP A 100 -6.61 -10.91 7.45
CA TRP A 100 -6.45 -9.63 6.76
C TRP A 100 -5.31 -9.61 5.75
N LYS A 101 -4.34 -10.52 5.87
CA LYS A 101 -3.11 -10.53 5.05
C LYS A 101 -2.48 -9.12 4.96
N GLN A 102 -2.03 -8.70 3.77
CA GLN A 102 -1.61 -7.33 3.47
C GLN A 102 -2.35 -6.80 2.24
N THR A 103 -2.45 -5.48 2.13
CA THR A 103 -3.01 -4.80 0.96
C THR A 103 -1.88 -4.39 0.02
N VAL A 104 -1.92 -4.83 -1.23
CA VAL A 104 -0.90 -4.61 -2.26
C VAL A 104 -1.40 -3.58 -3.27
N PHE A 105 -0.62 -2.53 -3.48
CA PHE A 105 -0.90 -1.41 -4.38
C PHE A 105 0.15 -1.39 -5.49
N TYR A 106 -0.16 -1.97 -6.65
CA TYR A 106 0.79 -2.01 -7.77
C TYR A 106 1.13 -0.62 -8.31
N THR A 107 2.41 -0.41 -8.61
CA THR A 107 2.85 0.75 -9.39
C THR A 107 2.60 0.49 -10.87
N ARG A 108 2.47 1.55 -11.68
CA ARG A 108 2.36 1.39 -13.15
C ARG A 108 3.68 0.90 -13.72
N ASP A 109 4.75 1.60 -13.35
CA ASP A 109 6.12 1.28 -13.73
C ASP A 109 6.92 0.77 -12.52
N THR A 110 7.95 -0.01 -12.82
CA THR A 110 8.85 -0.55 -11.79
C THR A 110 9.84 0.50 -11.35
N ILE A 111 9.97 0.72 -10.04
CA ILE A 111 10.91 1.70 -9.47
C ILE A 111 12.22 0.98 -9.14
N ALA A 112 13.29 1.32 -9.84
CA ALA A 112 14.63 0.83 -9.54
C ALA A 112 15.20 1.62 -8.34
N VAL A 113 15.56 0.93 -7.26
CA VAL A 113 16.11 1.56 -6.05
C VAL A 113 17.49 1.01 -5.70
N SER A 114 18.36 1.88 -5.21
CA SER A 114 19.61 1.48 -4.57
C SER A 114 19.50 1.53 -3.03
N GLU A 115 20.35 0.78 -2.35
CA GLU A 115 20.43 0.79 -0.89
C GLU A 115 20.58 2.22 -0.36
N ASN A 116 19.81 2.54 0.66
CA ASN A 116 19.73 3.86 1.30
C ASN A 116 19.03 4.97 0.50
N GLU A 117 18.59 4.73 -0.74
CA GLU A 117 17.70 5.66 -1.43
C GLU A 117 16.32 5.70 -0.76
N GLU A 118 15.60 6.80 -0.98
CA GLU A 118 14.35 7.08 -0.29
C GLU A 118 13.24 7.39 -1.29
N ILE A 119 12.07 6.82 -1.02
CA ILE A 119 10.81 7.14 -1.70
C ILE A 119 9.99 7.97 -0.73
N GLU A 120 9.59 9.16 -1.15
CA GLU A 120 8.79 10.08 -0.36
C GLU A 120 7.45 10.32 -1.04
N GLY A 121 6.41 10.55 -0.26
CA GLY A 121 5.07 10.67 -0.83
C GLY A 121 4.00 11.02 0.17
N SER A 122 2.75 10.97 -0.29
CA SER A 122 1.57 11.02 0.55
C SER A 122 0.58 9.92 0.20
N ILE A 123 -0.09 9.40 1.22
CA ILE A 123 -1.25 8.53 1.07
C ILE A 123 -2.48 9.29 1.56
N LYS A 124 -3.50 9.35 0.71
CA LYS A 124 -4.82 9.86 1.04
C LYS A 124 -5.82 8.71 1.05
N VAL A 125 -6.62 8.63 2.09
CA VAL A 125 -7.67 7.62 2.26
C VAL A 125 -8.97 8.33 2.57
N SER A 126 -10.04 8.02 1.84
CA SER A 126 -11.37 8.60 2.08
C SER A 126 -12.49 7.62 1.71
N PRO A 127 -13.66 7.68 2.37
CA PRO A 127 -14.84 6.94 1.94
C PRO A 127 -15.24 7.31 0.51
N ASN A 128 -15.62 6.33 -0.29
CA ASN A 128 -16.06 6.56 -1.66
C ASN A 128 -17.42 7.30 -1.71
N ALA A 129 -17.55 8.23 -2.64
CA ALA A 129 -18.73 9.11 -2.74
C ALA A 129 -20.04 8.38 -3.11
N ARG A 130 -19.96 7.23 -3.82
CA ARG A 130 -21.12 6.43 -4.23
C ARG A 130 -21.48 5.38 -3.17
N ASN A 131 -20.46 4.71 -2.62
CA ASN A 131 -20.63 3.71 -1.57
C ASN A 131 -19.65 4.00 -0.43
N ASN A 132 -20.13 4.61 0.64
CA ASN A 132 -19.30 5.00 1.79
C ASN A 132 -18.61 3.84 2.53
N ARG A 133 -18.88 2.59 2.16
CA ARG A 133 -18.16 1.43 2.67
C ARG A 133 -16.90 1.12 1.85
N ASP A 134 -16.87 1.50 0.57
CA ASP A 134 -15.68 1.41 -0.27
C ASP A 134 -14.72 2.55 0.07
N LEU A 135 -13.43 2.35 -0.22
CA LEU A 135 -12.39 3.34 0.06
C LEU A 135 -11.73 3.81 -1.24
N ASP A 136 -11.64 5.13 -1.38
CA ASP A 136 -10.80 5.78 -2.38
C ASP A 136 -9.44 6.03 -1.74
N ILE A 137 -8.39 5.44 -2.34
CA ILE A 137 -7.01 5.55 -1.86
C ILE A 137 -6.17 6.19 -2.97
N VAL A 138 -5.47 7.27 -2.63
CA VAL A 138 -4.56 7.96 -3.55
C VAL A 138 -3.15 7.90 -2.97
N ILE A 139 -2.21 7.33 -3.72
CA ILE A 139 -0.79 7.29 -3.35
C ILE A 139 -0.04 8.17 -4.32
N LYS A 140 0.56 9.24 -3.80
CA LYS A 140 1.51 10.09 -4.52
C LYS A 140 2.89 9.74 -4.06
N TYR A 141 3.82 9.53 -4.97
CA TYR A 141 5.21 9.30 -4.61
C TYR A 141 6.17 10.01 -5.56
N GLN A 142 7.36 10.24 -5.04
CA GLN A 142 8.53 10.66 -5.78
C GLN A 142 9.74 9.84 -5.32
N HIS A 143 10.58 9.47 -6.27
CA HIS A 143 11.87 8.86 -6.05
C HIS A 143 12.87 9.59 -6.92
N ASN A 144 13.95 10.06 -6.32
CA ASN A 144 15.06 10.71 -7.02
C ASN A 144 16.31 9.87 -6.78
N GLY A 145 16.40 8.77 -7.53
CA GLY A 145 17.49 7.82 -7.41
C GLY A 145 18.63 8.08 -8.39
N SER A 146 19.70 7.34 -8.17
CA SER A 146 20.87 7.27 -9.07
C SER A 146 20.51 6.77 -10.48
N SER A 147 19.48 5.93 -10.59
CA SER A 147 19.01 5.34 -11.86
C SER A 147 17.97 6.18 -12.59
N GLY A 148 17.53 7.30 -12.01
CA GLY A 148 16.52 8.18 -12.58
C GLY A 148 15.61 8.78 -11.50
N SER A 149 14.78 9.75 -11.93
CA SER A 149 13.71 10.28 -11.10
C SER A 149 12.36 9.81 -11.61
N THR A 150 11.48 9.44 -10.68
CA THR A 150 10.09 9.05 -10.97
C THR A 150 9.16 9.82 -10.04
N SER A 151 8.06 10.32 -10.57
CA SER A 151 6.98 10.87 -9.75
C SER A 151 5.63 10.50 -10.35
N GLU A 152 4.77 9.91 -9.53
CA GLU A 152 3.47 9.41 -9.97
C GLU A 152 2.39 9.64 -8.93
N THR A 153 1.15 9.62 -9.42
CA THR A 153 -0.07 9.58 -8.62
C THR A 153 -0.85 8.34 -9.02
N LEU A 154 -1.05 7.44 -8.06
CA LEU A 154 -1.81 6.22 -8.20
C LEU A 154 -3.16 6.41 -7.51
N GLU A 155 -4.24 6.04 -8.20
CA GLU A 155 -5.60 6.10 -7.69
C GLU A 155 -6.18 4.69 -7.63
N PHE A 156 -6.61 4.29 -6.44
CA PHE A 156 -7.16 2.98 -6.16
C PHE A 156 -8.57 3.10 -5.60
N GLN A 157 -9.42 2.14 -5.95
CA GLN A 157 -10.73 1.97 -5.37
C GLN A 157 -10.79 0.59 -4.71
N MET A 158 -10.85 0.55 -3.39
CA MET A 158 -10.94 -0.68 -2.62
C MET A 158 -12.40 -0.98 -2.30
N CYS A 159 -12.91 -2.07 -2.86
CA CYS A 159 -14.27 -2.53 -2.60
C CYS A 159 -14.34 -3.35 -1.31
N VAL A 160 -15.44 -3.22 -0.56
CA VAL A 160 -15.64 -3.95 0.72
C VAL A 160 -15.57 -5.46 0.56
N SER A 161 -15.90 -5.99 -0.61
CA SER A 161 -15.81 -7.42 -0.91
C SER A 161 -14.38 -7.97 -0.87
N GLN A 162 -13.37 -7.10 -0.85
CA GLN A 162 -11.96 -7.46 -0.77
C GLN A 162 -11.43 -7.48 0.68
N LEU A 163 -12.21 -6.96 1.66
CA LEU A 163 -11.84 -6.89 3.08
C LEU A 163 -12.18 -8.18 3.86
#